data_AF-A0A969G2I9-F1
#
_entry.id   AF-A0A969G2I9-F1
#
_cell.length_a   1.000
_cell.length_b   1.000
_cell.length_c   1.000
_cell.angle_alpha   90.00
_cell.angle_beta   90.00
_cell.angle_gamma   90.00
#
_symmetry.space_group_name_H-M   'P 1'
#
loop_
_entity.id
_entity.type
_entity.pdbx_description
1 polymer ?
#
loop_
_entity_poly.entity_id
_entity_poly.type
_entity_poly.pdbx_seq_one_letter_code
_entity_poly.pdbx_strand_id
1 'polypeptide(L)'
;MTTEPTPQGTRNFLGIFSIMLGCFPMGVSVGIVQVDPATVHVPLWVLFACGEVFVMTGVMLIWGEKYPRFNHLCAAILTGSMGAIATWIAIFSDAAGFSGGIPFIPQDLNILIGRCFIGFGAVLSFLITVYAITQFFKKEP
;
A
#
# COMPACT_ATOMS: atom_id res chain seq x y z
N MET A 1 -27.50 -6.92 -5.91
CA MET A 1 -26.56 -8.02 -5.63
C MET A 1 -26.11 -7.88 -4.19
N THR A 2 -26.76 -8.58 -3.27
CA THR A 2 -26.40 -8.59 -1.85
C THR A 2 -25.22 -9.53 -1.69
N THR A 3 -24.00 -8.99 -1.61
CA THR A 3 -22.83 -9.79 -1.23
C THR A 3 -23.07 -10.27 0.19
N GLU A 4 -23.26 -11.57 0.39
CA GLU A 4 -23.28 -12.14 1.74
C GLU A 4 -21.97 -11.74 2.46
N PRO A 5 -22.05 -11.24 3.70
CA PRO A 5 -20.86 -10.87 4.44
C PRO A 5 -19.97 -12.11 4.59
N THR A 6 -18.70 -11.98 4.22
CA THR A 6 -17.73 -13.08 4.34
C THR A 6 -17.76 -13.62 5.77
N PRO A 7 -17.85 -14.96 5.98
CA PRO A 7 -17.92 -15.53 7.32
C PRO A 7 -16.79 -15.00 8.21
N GLN A 8 -17.11 -14.63 9.45
CA GLN A 8 -16.16 -14.03 10.40
C GLN A 8 -14.88 -14.86 10.55
N GLY A 9 -14.99 -16.20 10.54
CA GLY A 9 -13.84 -17.10 10.59
C GLY A 9 -12.88 -16.92 9.42
N THR A 10 -13.40 -16.77 8.20
CA THR A 10 -12.61 -16.54 6.98
C THR A 10 -11.93 -15.17 7.00
N ARG A 11 -12.63 -14.14 7.48
CA ARG A 11 -12.06 -12.78 7.61
C ARG A 11 -10.92 -12.72 8.62
N ASN A 12 -11.09 -13.36 9.78
CA ASN A 12 -10.04 -13.42 10.79
C ASN A 12 -8.81 -14.18 10.26
N PHE A 13 -9.02 -15.29 9.55
CA PHE A 13 -7.93 -16.05 8.93
C PHE A 13 -7.17 -15.20 7.90
N LEU A 14 -7.88 -14.55 6.97
CA LEU A 14 -7.28 -13.66 5.97
C LEU A 14 -6.54 -12.48 6.62
N GLY A 15 -7.11 -11.91 7.69
CA GLY A 15 -6.48 -10.82 8.42
C GLY A 15 -5.17 -11.23 9.09
N ILE A 16 -5.15 -12.36 9.79
CA ILE A 16 -3.93 -12.91 10.41
C ILE A 16 -2.89 -13.25 9.34
N PHE A 17 -3.31 -13.88 8.25
CA PHE A 17 -2.43 -14.20 7.12
C PHE A 17 -1.79 -12.93 6.53
N SER A 18 -2.60 -11.88 6.31
CA SER A 18 -2.11 -10.58 5.82
C SER A 18 -1.10 -9.95 6.77
N ILE A 19 -1.36 -9.99 8.09
CA ILE A 19 -0.42 -9.47 9.10
C ILE A 19 0.91 -10.22 9.04
N MET A 20 0.87 -11.56 9.03
CA MET A 20 2.08 -12.38 8.97
C MET A 20 2.90 -12.08 7.71
N LEU A 21 2.23 -11.94 6.57
CA LEU A 21 2.87 -11.62 5.29
C LEU A 21 3.50 -10.22 5.29
N GLY A 22 2.88 -9.24 5.95
CA GLY A 22 3.43 -7.88 6.09
C GLY A 22 4.57 -7.74 7.10
N CYS A 23 4.57 -8.55 8.17
CA CYS A 23 5.62 -8.52 9.18
C CYS A 23 7.00 -8.91 8.62
N PHE A 24 7.05 -9.80 7.62
CA PHE A 24 8.31 -10.24 7.01
C PHE A 24 9.11 -9.08 6.37
N PRO A 25 8.58 -8.33 5.37
CA PRO A 25 9.29 -7.19 4.78
C PRO A 25 9.54 -6.06 5.77
N MET A 26 8.65 -5.83 6.76
CA MET A 26 8.94 -4.89 7.84
C MET A 26 10.18 -5.32 8.64
N GLY A 27 10.26 -6.59 9.03
CA GLY A 27 11.38 -7.17 9.77
C GLY A 27 12.72 -7.08 9.03
N VAL A 28 12.69 -7.26 7.70
CA VAL A 28 13.87 -7.02 6.84
C VAL A 28 14.26 -5.54 6.87
N SER A 29 13.30 -4.63 6.74
CA SER A 29 13.60 -3.20 6.66
C SER A 29 14.20 -2.61 7.94
N VAL A 30 13.82 -3.13 9.11
CA VAL A 30 14.35 -2.70 10.42
C VAL A 30 15.62 -3.44 10.82
N GLY A 31 16.10 -4.38 10.00
CA GLY A 31 17.32 -5.15 10.26
C GLY A 31 17.15 -6.29 11.28
N ILE A 32 15.92 -6.68 11.63
CA ILE A 32 15.67 -7.89 12.45
C ILE A 32 16.02 -9.14 11.65
N VAL A 33 15.67 -9.15 10.36
CA VAL A 33 16.01 -10.22 9.43
C VAL A 33 17.18 -9.75 8.58
N GLN A 34 18.35 -10.40 8.73
CA GLN A 34 19.51 -10.11 7.91
C GLN A 34 19.31 -10.69 6.51
N VAL A 35 19.33 -9.81 5.51
CA VAL A 35 19.26 -10.15 4.10
C VAL A 35 20.49 -9.59 3.43
N ASP A 36 21.05 -10.31 2.47
CA ASP A 36 22.19 -9.85 1.68
C ASP A 36 21.84 -8.52 0.98
N PRO A 37 22.58 -7.42 1.24
CA PRO A 37 22.34 -6.13 0.62
C PRO A 37 22.31 -6.19 -0.91
N ALA A 38 23.02 -7.13 -1.53
CA ALA A 38 23.02 -7.32 -2.98
C ALA A 38 21.66 -7.74 -3.56
N THR A 39 20.75 -8.25 -2.71
CA THR A 39 19.42 -8.71 -3.15
C THR A 39 18.34 -7.64 -2.99
N VAL A 40 18.60 -6.58 -2.22
CA VAL A 40 17.63 -5.53 -1.91
C VAL A 40 17.85 -4.32 -2.82
N HIS A 41 17.08 -4.25 -3.91
CA HIS A 41 17.19 -3.21 -4.94
C HIS A 41 16.37 -1.95 -4.63
N VAL A 42 15.66 -1.93 -3.51
CA VAL A 42 14.67 -0.90 -3.18
C VAL A 42 15.03 -0.27 -1.83
N PRO A 43 14.83 1.05 -1.64
CA PRO A 43 15.07 1.68 -0.34
C PRO A 43 14.30 0.98 0.79
N LEU A 44 14.95 0.82 1.95
CA LEU A 44 14.39 0.10 3.10
C LEU A 44 13.06 0.70 3.58
N TRP A 45 12.88 2.01 3.49
CA TRP A 45 11.62 2.66 3.88
C TRP A 45 10.44 2.26 2.98
N VAL A 46 10.67 2.01 1.68
CA VAL A 46 9.64 1.53 0.75
C VAL A 46 9.26 0.10 1.10
N LEU A 47 10.26 -0.72 1.44
CA LEU A 47 10.03 -2.10 1.89
C LEU A 47 9.22 -2.13 3.19
N PHE A 48 9.54 -1.25 4.14
CA PHE A 48 8.77 -1.06 5.37
C PHE A 48 7.31 -0.69 5.07
N ALA A 49 7.10 0.33 4.23
CA ALA A 49 5.77 0.81 3.86
C ALA A 49 4.95 -0.27 3.10
N CYS A 50 5.60 -1.10 2.29
CA CYS A 50 4.95 -2.25 1.65
C CYS A 50 4.44 -3.26 2.69
N GLY A 51 5.26 -3.59 3.69
CA GLY A 51 4.83 -4.46 4.79
C GLY A 51 3.75 -3.85 5.67
N GLU A 52 3.85 -2.56 5.97
CA GLU A 52 2.84 -1.80 6.72
C GLU A 52 1.46 -1.92 6.07
N VAL A 53 1.37 -1.82 4.74
CA VAL A 53 0.09 -1.93 4.01
C VAL A 53 -0.60 -3.27 4.25
N PHE A 54 0.17 -4.36 4.24
CA PHE A 54 -0.36 -5.69 4.55
C PHE A 54 -0.77 -5.84 6.02
N VAL A 55 0.00 -5.28 6.95
CA VAL A 55 -0.33 -5.29 8.38
C VAL A 55 -1.61 -4.50 8.63
N MET A 56 -1.70 -3.27 8.11
CA MET A 56 -2.87 -2.41 8.25
C MET A 56 -4.11 -3.02 7.61
N THR A 57 -3.99 -3.64 6.44
CA THR A 57 -5.09 -4.37 5.80
C THR A 57 -5.59 -5.51 6.69
N GLY A 58 -4.70 -6.30 7.27
CA GLY A 58 -5.10 -7.39 8.15
C GLY A 58 -5.75 -6.91 9.45
N VAL A 59 -5.24 -5.82 10.02
CA VAL A 59 -5.84 -5.14 11.19
C VAL A 59 -7.25 -4.64 10.86
N MET A 60 -7.45 -4.04 9.68
CA MET A 60 -8.77 -3.59 9.21
C MET A 60 -9.73 -4.77 8.98
N LEU A 61 -9.26 -5.90 8.46
CA LEU A 61 -10.11 -7.08 8.26
C LEU A 61 -10.65 -7.66 9.57
N ILE A 62 -9.83 -7.65 10.64
CA ILE A 62 -10.18 -8.19 11.96
C ILE A 62 -11.04 -7.22 12.77
N TRP A 63 -10.68 -5.92 12.80
CA TRP A 63 -11.28 -4.94 13.71
C TRP A 63 -12.09 -3.83 13.04
N GLY A 64 -12.04 -3.70 11.71
CA GLY A 64 -12.58 -2.55 10.99
C GLY A 64 -14.08 -2.33 11.17
N GLU A 65 -14.86 -3.40 11.33
CA GLU A 65 -16.30 -3.29 11.58
C GLU A 65 -16.64 -2.92 13.02
N LYS A 66 -15.80 -3.34 13.97
CA LYS A 66 -16.05 -3.07 15.40
C LYS A 66 -15.72 -1.61 15.75
N TYR A 67 -14.74 -1.02 15.07
CA TYR A 67 -14.24 0.32 15.36
C TYR A 67 -14.12 1.16 14.08
N PRO A 68 -15.22 1.79 13.61
CA PRO A 68 -15.24 2.51 12.33
C PRO A 68 -14.24 3.68 12.29
N ARG A 69 -14.06 4.42 13.39
CA ARG A 69 -13.05 5.48 13.47
C ARG A 69 -11.63 4.95 13.30
N PHE A 70 -11.31 3.85 13.96
CA PHE A 70 -9.99 3.21 13.81
C PHE A 70 -9.78 2.72 12.38
N ASN A 71 -10.83 2.20 11.73
CA ASN A 71 -10.80 1.81 10.34
C ASN A 71 -10.48 3.00 9.40
N HIS A 72 -11.04 4.19 9.65
CA HIS A 72 -10.71 5.40 8.90
C HIS A 72 -9.24 5.82 9.09
N LEU A 73 -8.69 5.70 10.31
CA LEU A 73 -7.28 5.96 10.57
C LEU A 73 -6.38 4.97 9.82
N CYS A 74 -6.67 3.67 9.89
CA CYS A 74 -5.91 2.65 9.14
C CYS A 74 -6.00 2.88 7.63
N ALA A 75 -7.18 3.25 7.10
CA ALA A 75 -7.35 3.59 5.70
C ALA A 75 -6.52 4.82 5.29
N ALA A 76 -6.45 5.85 6.15
CA ALA A 76 -5.62 7.02 5.92
C ALA A 76 -4.13 6.66 5.85
N ILE A 77 -3.65 5.87 6.81
CA ILE A 77 -2.25 5.42 6.85
C ILE A 77 -1.92 4.57 5.60
N LEU A 78 -2.77 3.59 5.28
CA LEU A 78 -2.58 2.70 4.14
C LEU A 78 -2.56 3.45 2.80
N THR A 79 -3.53 4.34 2.59
CA THR A 79 -3.58 5.11 1.34
C THR A 79 -2.47 6.16 1.27
N GLY A 80 -2.07 6.71 2.42
CA GLY A 80 -0.97 7.66 2.50
C GLY A 80 0.37 7.01 2.17
N SER A 81 0.64 5.81 2.69
CA SER A 81 1.85 5.06 2.39
C SER A 81 1.89 4.59 0.94
N MET A 82 0.77 4.10 0.39
CA MET A 82 0.65 3.82 -1.04
C MET A 82 0.89 5.06 -1.91
N GLY A 83 0.35 6.22 -1.53
CA GLY A 83 0.59 7.49 -2.21
C GLY A 83 2.06 7.92 -2.17
N ALA A 84 2.72 7.75 -1.03
CA ALA A 84 4.14 8.05 -0.87
C ALA A 84 5.03 7.12 -1.71
N ILE A 85 4.74 5.81 -1.72
CA ILE A 85 5.45 4.83 -2.55
C ILE A 85 5.25 5.16 -4.04
N ALA A 86 4.01 5.37 -4.48
CA ALA A 86 3.70 5.69 -5.87
C ALA A 86 4.36 7.02 -6.31
N THR A 87 4.39 8.02 -5.43
CA THR A 87 5.09 9.29 -5.70
C THR A 87 6.59 9.06 -5.86
N TRP A 88 7.19 8.27 -4.97
CA TRP A 88 8.61 7.94 -5.09
C TRP A 88 8.91 7.19 -6.39
N ILE A 89 8.08 6.23 -6.76
CA ILE A 89 8.22 5.51 -8.04
C ILE A 89 8.08 6.49 -9.21
N ALA A 90 7.07 7.35 -9.22
CA ALA A 90 6.84 8.27 -10.33
C ALA A 90 8.00 9.27 -10.56
N ILE A 91 8.68 9.69 -9.49
CA ILE A 91 9.69 10.76 -9.56
C ILE A 91 11.13 10.21 -9.57
N PHE A 92 11.43 9.21 -8.74
CA PHE A 92 12.80 8.80 -8.43
C PHE A 92 13.16 7.39 -8.92
N SER A 93 12.20 6.59 -9.41
CA SER A 93 12.54 5.26 -9.91
C SER A 93 13.36 5.33 -11.20
N ASP A 94 14.32 4.42 -11.33
CA ASP A 94 15.11 4.27 -12.54
C ASP A 94 14.26 3.72 -13.70
N ALA A 95 14.55 4.16 -14.91
CA ALA A 95 13.96 3.65 -16.15
C ALA A 95 14.10 2.13 -16.27
N ALA A 96 15.19 1.56 -15.76
CA ALA A 96 15.44 0.11 -15.73
C ALA A 96 14.42 -0.67 -14.88
N GLY A 97 13.73 -0.01 -13.94
CA GLY A 97 12.68 -0.62 -13.11
C GLY A 97 11.33 -0.77 -13.83
N PHE A 98 11.15 -0.13 -14.99
CA PHE A 98 9.94 -0.26 -15.80
C PHE A 98 10.06 -1.46 -16.73
N SER A 99 9.33 -2.53 -16.40
CA SER A 99 9.21 -3.71 -17.25
C SER A 99 7.88 -3.69 -18.00
N GLY A 100 7.91 -4.06 -19.29
CA GLY A 100 6.74 -4.08 -20.18
C GLY A 100 6.59 -2.81 -21.03
N GLY A 101 5.51 -2.75 -21.81
CA GLY A 101 5.20 -1.62 -22.68
C GLY A 101 4.47 -2.03 -23.96
N ILE A 102 4.13 -1.03 -24.78
CA ILE A 102 3.54 -1.26 -26.10
C ILE A 102 4.70 -1.43 -27.09
N PRO A 103 4.79 -2.56 -27.82
CA PRO A 103 5.96 -2.88 -28.67
C PRO A 103 6.12 -1.91 -29.86
N PHE A 104 5.10 -1.12 -30.17
CA PHE A 104 5.07 -0.17 -31.28
C PHE A 104 5.49 1.25 -30.89
N ILE A 105 5.86 1.48 -29.63
CA ILE A 105 6.17 2.81 -29.08
C ILE A 105 7.60 2.82 -28.53
N PRO A 106 8.37 3.92 -28.69
CA PRO A 106 9.70 4.06 -28.09
C PRO A 106 9.70 3.84 -26.58
N GLN A 107 10.76 3.23 -26.06
CA GLN A 107 10.87 2.88 -24.65
C GLN A 107 10.74 4.10 -23.72
N ASP A 108 11.28 5.25 -24.12
CA ASP A 108 11.17 6.50 -23.36
C ASP A 108 9.71 6.94 -23.16
N LEU A 109 8.87 6.73 -24.17
CA LEU A 109 7.44 7.07 -24.08
C LEU A 109 6.68 6.04 -23.24
N ASN A 110 7.05 4.75 -23.29
CA ASN A 110 6.51 3.74 -22.38
C ASN A 110 6.82 4.09 -20.91
N ILE A 111 8.06 4.52 -20.62
CA ILE A 111 8.46 4.94 -19.28
C ILE A 111 7.69 6.19 -18.84
N LEU A 112 7.56 7.19 -19.72
CA LEU A 112 6.82 8.42 -19.43
C LEU A 112 5.35 8.12 -19.10
N ILE A 113 4.69 7.29 -19.92
CA ILE A 113 3.30 6.87 -19.68
C ILE A 113 3.19 6.13 -18.34
N GLY A 114 4.12 5.21 -18.05
CA GLY A 114 4.17 4.50 -16.77
C GLY A 114 4.27 5.44 -15.58
N ARG A 115 5.18 6.41 -15.63
CA ARG A 115 5.35 7.43 -14.57
C ARG A 115 4.11 8.30 -14.41
N CYS A 116 3.48 8.73 -15.51
CA CYS A 116 2.24 9.49 -15.47
C CYS A 116 1.09 8.70 -14.84
N PHE A 117 0.95 7.42 -15.18
CA PHE A 117 -0.10 6.57 -14.63
C PHE A 117 0.09 6.32 -13.13
N ILE A 118 1.31 6.00 -12.71
CA ILE A 118 1.65 5.82 -11.29
C ILE A 118 1.50 7.14 -10.52
N GLY A 119 1.92 8.26 -11.10
CA GLY A 119 1.76 9.59 -10.52
C GLY A 119 0.30 9.98 -10.32
N PHE A 120 -0.57 9.69 -11.29
CA PHE A 120 -2.01 9.89 -11.13
C PHE A 120 -2.58 9.00 -10.03
N GLY A 121 -2.14 7.74 -9.96
CA GLY A 121 -2.47 6.83 -8.86
C GLY A 121 -2.07 7.41 -7.50
N ALA A 122 -0.88 8.00 -7.38
CA ALA A 122 -0.41 8.64 -6.16
C ALA A 122 -1.31 9.80 -5.72
N VAL A 123 -1.72 10.66 -6.67
CA VAL A 123 -2.65 11.76 -6.40
C VAL A 123 -3.98 11.21 -5.89
N LEU A 124 -4.54 10.19 -6.54
CA LEU A 124 -5.78 9.56 -6.07
C LEU A 124 -5.63 8.96 -4.67
N SER A 125 -4.53 8.28 -4.39
CA SER A 125 -4.24 7.74 -3.07
C SER A 125 -4.22 8.84 -2.01
N PHE A 126 -3.57 9.97 -2.26
CA PHE A 126 -3.58 11.11 -1.33
C PHE A 126 -4.96 11.75 -1.15
N LEU A 127 -5.77 11.82 -2.22
CA LEU A 127 -7.15 12.31 -2.09
C LEU A 127 -7.97 11.40 -1.18
N ILE A 128 -7.81 10.07 -1.30
CA ILE A 128 -8.45 9.11 -0.41
C ILE A 128 -7.91 9.25 1.02
N THR A 129 -6.62 9.51 1.20
CA THR A 129 -6.03 9.77 2.52
C THR A 129 -6.66 10.99 3.18
N VAL A 130 -6.74 12.12 2.46
CA VAL A 130 -7.38 13.34 2.95
C VAL A 130 -8.84 13.06 3.31
N TYR A 131 -9.57 12.36 2.44
CA TYR A 131 -10.94 11.95 2.71
C TYR A 131 -11.05 11.09 3.98
N ALA A 132 -10.22 10.07 4.15
CA ALA A 132 -10.22 9.20 5.32
C ALA A 132 -9.91 9.98 6.61
N ILE A 133 -8.97 10.92 6.56
CA ILE A 133 -8.67 11.83 7.67
C ILE A 133 -9.88 12.70 8.02
N THR A 134 -10.57 13.27 7.02
CA THR A 134 -11.77 14.07 7.29
C THR A 134 -12.88 13.24 7.94
N GLN A 135 -13.05 11.98 7.55
CA GLN A 135 -14.01 11.06 8.16
C GLN A 135 -13.62 10.68 9.58
N PHE A 136 -12.32 10.52 9.87
CA PHE A 136 -11.82 10.29 11.22
C PHE A 136 -12.17 11.43 12.19
N PHE A 137 -12.12 12.68 11.72
CA PHE A 137 -12.42 13.86 12.54
C PHE A 137 -13.91 14.25 12.58
N LYS A 138 -14.76 13.68 11.72
CA LYS A 138 -16.21 13.90 11.81
C LYS A 138 -16.72 13.30 13.11
N LYS A 139 -17.30 14.15 13.98
CA LYS A 139 -18.11 13.69 15.11
C LYS A 139 -19.30 12.93 14.55
N GLU A 140 -19.49 11.69 14.99
CA GLU A 140 -20.77 11.00 14.83
C GLU A 140 -21.85 11.84 15.54
N PRO A 141 -23.01 12.07 14.91
CA PRO A 141 -24.14 12.74 15.54
C PRO A 141 -24.70 11.93 16.72
#